data_AF-A0AAW7ZF61-F1
#
_entry.id   AF-A0AAW7ZF61-F1
#
_cell.length_a   1.000
_cell.length_b   1.000
_cell.length_c   1.000
_cell.angle_alpha   90.00
_cell.angle_beta   90.00
_cell.angle_gamma   90.00
#
_symmetry.space_group_name_H-M   'P 1'
#
loop_
_entity.id
_entity.type
_entity.pdbx_description
1 polymer ?
#
loop_
_entity_poly.entity_id
_entity_poly.type
_entity_poly.pdbx_seq_one_letter_code
_entity_poly.pdbx_strand_id
1 'polypeptide(L)'
;MQKLNQALASLNEALLESGERTDVAINYHRLAPLQCLLLAREIIMSGFGTKVIEDNKLRRYSHKPGAFSWITIQQDNIKICLFYDFKYLI
;
A
#
# COMPACT_ATOMS: atom_id res chain seq x y z
N MET A 1 6.99 -2.38 15.74
CA MET A 1 7.96 -2.77 14.69
C MET A 1 8.06 -4.28 14.51
N GLN A 2 8.47 -5.07 15.51
CA GLN A 2 8.73 -6.51 15.34
C GLN A 2 7.56 -7.33 14.73
N LYS A 3 6.31 -7.04 15.13
CA LYS A 3 5.10 -7.69 14.57
C LYS A 3 4.80 -7.31 13.12
N LEU A 4 5.07 -6.05 12.73
CA LEU A 4 4.86 -5.58 11.35
C LEU A 4 5.86 -6.24 10.41
N ASN A 5 7.13 -6.29 10.82
CA ASN A 5 8.20 -6.91 10.03
C ASN A 5 7.92 -8.41 9.83
N GLN A 6 7.45 -9.11 10.87
CA GLN A 6 7.02 -10.51 10.76
C GLN A 6 5.86 -10.69 9.79
N ALA A 7 4.81 -9.85 9.90
CA ALA A 7 3.66 -9.93 9.01
C ALA A 7 4.03 -9.68 7.54
N LEU A 8 4.91 -8.69 7.28
CA LEU A 8 5.40 -8.40 5.93
C LEU A 8 6.30 -9.50 5.38
N ALA A 9 7.16 -10.09 6.23
CA ALA A 9 8.00 -11.22 5.85
C ALA A 9 7.15 -12.44 5.46
N SER A 10 6.19 -12.84 6.30
CA SER A 10 5.28 -13.95 6.00
C SER A 10 4.42 -13.68 4.77
N LEU A 11 3.97 -12.42 4.57
CA LEU A 11 3.27 -12.03 3.37
C LEU A 11 4.16 -12.18 2.13
N ASN A 12 5.40 -11.70 2.19
CA ASN A 12 6.33 -11.79 1.07
C ASN A 12 6.67 -13.26 0.71
N GLU A 13 6.91 -14.11 1.70
CA GLU A 13 7.13 -15.55 1.49
C GLU A 13 5.93 -16.20 0.80
N ALA A 14 4.72 -15.98 1.31
CA ALA A 14 3.49 -16.52 0.71
C ALA A 14 3.27 -16.03 -0.74
N LEU A 15 3.63 -14.78 -1.03
CA LEU A 15 3.51 -14.20 -2.37
C LEU A 15 4.56 -14.74 -3.33
N LEU A 16 5.79 -14.98 -2.87
CA LEU A 16 6.83 -15.62 -3.68
C LEU A 16 6.49 -17.07 -4.02
N GLU A 17 5.93 -17.83 -3.06
CA GLU A 17 5.48 -19.20 -3.27
C GLU A 17 4.36 -19.31 -4.31
N SER A 18 3.55 -18.26 -4.48
CA SER A 18 2.48 -18.26 -5.48
C SER A 18 2.98 -18.35 -6.92
N GLY A 19 4.22 -17.90 -7.20
CA GLY A 19 4.82 -17.91 -8.54
C GLY A 19 4.13 -17.02 -9.59
N GLU A 20 3.00 -16.41 -9.26
CA GLU A 20 2.18 -15.61 -10.15
C GLU A 20 2.36 -14.10 -9.89
N ARG A 21 1.90 -13.28 -10.83
CA ARG A 21 1.83 -11.85 -10.61
C ARG A 21 0.72 -11.57 -9.59
N THR A 22 1.09 -11.03 -8.43
CA THR A 22 0.15 -10.83 -7.32
C THR A 22 0.05 -9.37 -6.91
N ASP A 23 -1.17 -8.83 -6.97
CA ASP A 23 -1.49 -7.48 -6.54
C ASP A 23 -2.24 -7.53 -5.19
N VAL A 24 -1.62 -7.02 -4.13
CA VAL A 24 -2.17 -6.90 -2.77
C VAL A 24 -2.72 -5.49 -2.56
N ALA A 25 -4.02 -5.36 -2.34
CA ALA A 25 -4.63 -4.07 -2.01
C ALA A 25 -4.89 -3.95 -0.51
N ILE A 26 -4.21 -3.01 0.15
CA ILE A 26 -4.47 -2.65 1.54
C ILE A 26 -5.51 -1.53 1.53
N ASN A 27 -6.77 -1.93 1.62
CA ASN A 27 -7.92 -1.03 1.66
C ASN A 27 -8.25 -0.63 3.10
N TYR A 28 -7.56 0.38 3.62
CA TYR A 28 -7.97 1.02 4.88
C TYR A 28 -8.67 2.34 4.55
N HIS A 29 -10.00 2.32 4.55
CA HIS A 29 -10.85 3.46 4.13
C HIS A 29 -10.74 4.73 5.00
N ARG A 30 -9.81 4.77 5.96
CA ARG A 30 -9.56 5.91 6.86
C ARG A 30 -8.10 6.37 6.88
N LEU A 31 -7.25 5.91 5.96
CA LEU A 31 -5.87 6.41 5.89
C LEU A 31 -5.86 7.83 5.31
N ALA A 32 -5.22 8.73 6.04
CA ALA A 32 -4.80 10.03 5.52
C ALA A 32 -3.60 9.86 4.55
N PRO A 33 -3.40 10.80 3.59
CA PRO A 33 -2.26 10.76 2.68
C PRO A 33 -0.91 10.61 3.42
N LEU A 34 -0.71 11.37 4.51
CA LEU A 34 0.51 11.30 5.31
C LEU A 34 0.70 9.94 6.00
N GLN A 35 -0.38 9.35 6.52
CA GLN A 35 -0.32 8.03 7.14
C GLN A 35 0.04 6.95 6.10
N CYS A 36 -0.49 7.06 4.90
CA CYS A 36 -0.12 6.19 3.78
C CYS A 36 1.37 6.33 3.42
N LEU A 37 1.90 7.55 3.37
CA LEU A 37 3.32 7.80 3.11
C LEU A 37 4.21 7.21 4.21
N LEU A 38 3.84 7.37 5.48
CA LEU A 38 4.56 6.79 6.62
C LEU A 38 4.55 5.27 6.57
N LEU A 39 3.38 4.66 6.32
CA LEU A 39 3.27 3.21 6.17
C LEU A 39 4.08 2.69 4.99
N ALA A 40 4.10 3.42 3.86
CA ALA A 40 4.92 3.06 2.72
C ALA A 40 6.42 3.04 3.07
N ARG A 41 6.88 4.06 3.81
CA ARG A 41 8.26 4.11 4.30
C ARG A 41 8.58 2.95 5.23
N GLU A 42 7.69 2.62 6.16
CA GLU A 42 7.88 1.50 7.10
C GLU A 42 7.98 0.16 6.37
N ILE A 43 7.15 -0.07 5.35
CA ILE A 43 7.19 -1.29 4.53
C ILE A 43 8.55 -1.42 3.81
N ILE A 44 9.04 -0.33 3.23
CA ILE A 44 10.36 -0.29 2.54
C ILE A 44 11.50 -0.53 3.53
N MET A 45 11.47 0.15 4.68
CA MET A 45 12.47 -0.04 5.73
C MET A 45 12.46 -1.46 6.32
N SER A 46 11.33 -2.16 6.20
CA SER A 46 11.20 -3.57 6.59
C SER A 46 11.75 -4.55 5.55
N GLY A 47 12.24 -4.05 4.41
CA GLY A 47 12.87 -4.85 3.36
C GLY A 47 11.93 -5.28 2.23
N PHE A 48 10.72 -4.73 2.16
CA PHE A 48 9.77 -5.01 1.07
C PHE A 48 9.59 -3.77 0.16
N GLY A 49 9.78 -3.95 -1.14
CA GLY A 49 9.57 -2.90 -2.15
C GLY A 49 10.89 -2.34 -2.69
N THR A 50 11.08 -2.44 -4.01
CA THR A 50 12.18 -1.78 -4.72
C THR A 50 11.77 -0.47 -5.37
N LYS A 51 10.46 -0.24 -5.52
CA LYS A 51 9.90 0.96 -6.16
C LYS A 51 8.65 1.45 -5.46
N VAL A 52 8.54 2.77 -5.30
CA VAL A 52 7.32 3.45 -4.81
C VAL A 52 6.77 4.34 -5.91
N ILE A 53 5.47 4.27 -6.14
CA ILE A 53 4.75 5.06 -7.13
C ILE A 53 3.54 5.68 -6.45
N GLU A 54 3.49 7.01 -6.38
CA GLU A 54 2.29 7.71 -5.95
C GLU A 54 1.40 7.97 -7.16
N ASP A 55 0.16 7.46 -7.14
CA ASP A 55 -0.83 7.77 -8.16
C ASP A 55 -1.37 9.16 -7.86
N ASN A 56 -0.68 10.21 -8.31
CA ASN A 56 -1.04 11.63 -8.14
C ASN A 56 -2.38 12.03 -8.80
N LYS A 57 -3.26 11.06 -9.08
CA LYS A 57 -4.58 11.22 -9.67
C LYS A 57 -5.65 11.13 -8.59
N LEU A 58 -6.52 12.13 -8.58
CA LEU A 58 -7.71 12.15 -7.74
C LEU A 58 -8.81 11.32 -8.40
N ARG A 59 -9.33 10.32 -7.70
CA ARG A 59 -10.37 9.41 -8.16
C ARG A 59 -11.62 9.53 -7.32
N ARG A 60 -12.77 9.35 -7.97
CA ARG A 60 -14.10 9.24 -7.32
C ARG A 60 -14.55 7.79 -7.33
N TYR A 61 -15.13 7.33 -6.23
CA TYR A 61 -15.80 6.03 -6.17
C TYR A 61 -17.30 6.23 -6.35
N SER A 62 -17.93 5.40 -7.17
CA SER A 62 -19.36 5.51 -7.54
C SER A 62 -20.33 5.49 -6.34
N HIS A 63 -19.91 4.93 -5.20
CA HIS A 63 -20.76 4.71 -4.03
C HIS A 63 -20.20 5.30 -2.73
N LYS A 64 -19.13 6.09 -2.78
CA LYS A 64 -18.57 6.75 -1.60
C LYS A 64 -18.19 8.21 -1.90
N PRO A 65 -18.70 9.17 -1.11
CA PRO A 65 -18.21 10.54 -1.19
C PRO A 65 -16.76 10.58 -0.72
N GLY A 66 -15.93 11.32 -1.46
CA GLY A 66 -14.51 11.47 -1.16
C GLY A 66 -13.69 11.73 -2.42
N ALA A 67 -12.40 11.94 -2.18
CA ALA A 67 -11.39 12.13 -3.20
C ALA A 67 -10.27 11.15 -2.86
N PHE A 68 -10.02 10.18 -3.72
CA PHE A 68 -9.20 9.03 -3.36
C PHE A 68 -7.97 8.93 -4.26
N SER A 69 -6.91 8.36 -3.71
CA SER A 69 -5.68 8.03 -4.43
C SER A 69 -5.01 6.86 -3.71
N TRP A 70 -3.85 6.42 -4.22
CA TRP A 70 -3.07 5.36 -3.61
C TRP A 70 -1.57 5.54 -3.82
N ILE A 71 -0.81 4.90 -2.95
CA ILE A 71 0.63 4.67 -3.11
C ILE A 71 0.83 3.20 -3.43
N THR A 72 1.57 2.90 -4.48
CA THR A 72 1.95 1.54 -4.85
C THR A 72 3.41 1.29 -4.48
N ILE A 73 3.66 0.22 -3.74
CA ILE A 73 4.99 -0.31 -3.43
C ILE A 73 5.15 -1.59 -4.26
N GLN A 74 6.16 -1.64 -5.11
CA GLN A 74 6.38 -2.77 -6.02
C GLN A 74 7.72 -3.45 -5.73
N GLN A 75 7.72 -4.78 -5.76
CA GLN A 75 8.89 -5.63 -5.76
C GLN A 75 8.64 -6.78 -6.73
N ASP A 76 9.47 -6.89 -7.77
CA ASP A 76 9.33 -7.90 -8.82
C ASP A 76 7.90 -7.92 -9.43
N ASN A 77 7.24 -9.08 -9.34
CA ASN A 77 5.88 -9.38 -9.77
C ASN A 77 4.81 -9.10 -8.69
N ILE A 78 5.22 -8.52 -7.55
CA ILE A 78 4.34 -8.23 -6.42
C ILE A 78 4.10 -6.73 -6.29
N LYS A 79 2.85 -6.33 -6.05
CA LYS A 79 2.48 -4.94 -5.76
C LYS A 79 1.67 -4.86 -4.47
N ILE A 80 1.99 -3.90 -3.62
CA ILE A 80 1.16 -3.47 -2.49
C ILE A 80 0.58 -2.10 -2.82
N CYS A 81 -0.74 -1.98 -2.86
CA CYS A 81 -1.45 -0.71 -3.06
C CYS A 81 -2.03 -0.23 -1.74
N LEU A 82 -1.54 0.92 -1.25
CA LEU A 82 -2.03 1.61 -0.06
C LEU A 82 -3.04 2.67 -0.47
N PHE A 83 -4.31 2.44 -0.14
CA PHE A 83 -5.39 3.33 -0.50
C PHE A 83 -5.59 4.45 0.54
N TYR A 84 -5.77 5.70 0.10
CA TYR A 84 -6.08 6.83 0.99
C TYR A 84 -7.19 7.73 0.45
N ASP A 85 -7.79 8.50 1.37
CA ASP A 85 -8.84 9.48 1.08
C ASP A 85 -8.37 10.88 1.50
N PHE A 86 -8.35 11.81 0.55
CA PHE A 86 -7.99 13.21 0.76
C PHE A 86 -8.92 13.93 1.73
N LYS A 87 -10.11 13.39 2.05
CA LYS A 87 -10.96 13.97 3.10
C LYS A 87 -10.31 13.96 4.49
N TYR A 88 -9.26 13.17 4.68
CA TYR A 88 -8.48 13.09 5.90
C TYR A 88 -7.15 13.86 5.82
N LEU A 89 -7.09 14.94 5.04
CA LEU A 89 -6.01 15.93 5.08
C LEU A 89 -6.05 16.69 6.43
N ILE A 90 -5.60 16.05 7.52
CA ILE A 90 -5.50 16.67 8.85
C ILE A 90 -4.21 16.18 9.51
#